data_AF-A0A0R3KQV7-F1
#
_entry.id   AF-A0A0R3KQV7-F1
#
_cell.length_a   1.000
_cell.length_b   1.000
_cell.length_c   1.000
_cell.angle_alpha   90.00
_cell.angle_beta   90.00
_cell.angle_gamma   90.00
#
_symmetry.space_group_name_H-M   'P 1'
#
loop_
_entity.id
_entity.type
_entity.pdbx_description
1 polymer ?
#
loop_
_entity_poly.entity_id
_entity_poly.type
_entity_poly.pdbx_seq_one_letter_code
_entity_poly.pdbx_strand_id
1 'polypeptide(L)'
;MGDGFLATFDGPARSIRCALAINEGVEALGLQVRAGLHTGEVEMTDDDLSGIAVNIAARVATMAKPGQVLVSNTVRDLVAGSSIRFHDEGSHSLKGLTENVRLFAAER
;
A
#
# COMPACT_ATOMS: atom_id res chain seq x y z
N MET A 1 -5.52 -11.41 -14.79
CA MET A 1 -4.38 -10.47 -14.71
C MET A 1 -4.76 -9.22 -15.46
N GLY A 2 -4.74 -8.08 -14.78
CA GLY A 2 -5.14 -6.77 -15.32
C GLY A 2 -3.95 -5.81 -15.37
N ASP A 3 -4.21 -4.52 -15.24
CA ASP A 3 -3.25 -3.41 -15.18
C ASP A 3 -2.57 -3.24 -13.79
N GLY A 4 -2.79 -4.18 -12.86
CA GLY A 4 -2.24 -4.16 -11.51
C GLY A 4 -0.93 -4.92 -11.38
N PHE A 5 -0.03 -4.39 -10.56
CA PHE A 5 1.25 -5.02 -10.20
C PHE A 5 1.31 -5.31 -8.71
N LEU A 6 1.98 -6.40 -8.35
CA LEU A 6 2.32 -6.75 -6.97
C LEU A 6 3.84 -6.72 -6.81
N ALA A 7 4.31 -6.05 -5.76
CA ALA A 7 5.73 -5.96 -5.44
C ALA A 7 5.93 -6.14 -3.93
N THR A 8 7.00 -6.85 -3.56
CA THR A 8 7.41 -7.04 -2.17
C THR A 8 8.66 -6.24 -1.87
N PHE A 9 8.81 -5.84 -0.61
CA PHE A 9 9.95 -5.08 -0.14
C PHE A 9 10.37 -5.62 1.21
N ASP A 10 11.67 -5.65 1.44
CA ASP A 10 12.31 -5.97 2.71
C ASP A 10 12.21 -4.82 3.74
N GLY A 11 11.39 -3.80 3.49
CA GLY A 11 11.17 -2.71 4.45
C GLY A 11 10.03 -1.74 4.06
N PRO A 12 9.15 -1.37 5.00
CA PRO A 12 7.96 -0.56 4.71
C PRO A 12 8.27 0.86 4.25
N ALA A 13 9.35 1.47 4.74
CA ALA A 13 9.77 2.79 4.28
C ALA A 13 10.25 2.78 2.81
N ARG A 14 10.83 1.67 2.35
CA ARG A 14 11.25 1.50 0.95
C ARG A 14 10.04 1.34 0.03
N SER A 15 9.06 0.53 0.44
CA SER A 15 7.82 0.37 -0.35
C SER A 15 7.08 1.69 -0.53
N ILE A 16 6.97 2.52 0.51
CA ILE A 16 6.30 3.83 0.42
C ILE A 16 7.03 4.75 -0.56
N ARG A 17 8.35 4.88 -0.41
CA ARG A 17 9.16 5.71 -1.30
C ARG A 17 9.09 5.25 -2.75
N CYS A 18 9.10 3.93 -2.97
CA CYS A 18 8.94 3.36 -4.31
C CYS A 18 7.58 3.74 -4.90
N ALA A 19 6.48 3.57 -4.16
CA ALA A 19 5.14 3.92 -4.63
C ALA A 19 4.99 5.42 -4.94
N LEU A 20 5.55 6.30 -4.10
CA LEU A 20 5.56 7.74 -4.34
C LEU A 20 6.35 8.10 -5.61
N ALA A 21 7.53 7.49 -5.80
CA ALA A 21 8.35 7.70 -6.99
C ALA A 21 7.69 7.18 -8.27
N ILE A 22 6.96 6.06 -8.20
CA ILE A 22 6.16 5.56 -9.33
C ILE A 22 5.10 6.59 -9.70
N ASN A 23 4.35 7.11 -8.73
CA ASN A 23 3.32 8.12 -8.99
C ASN A 23 3.90 9.40 -9.63
N GLU A 24 5.09 9.83 -9.23
CA GLU A 24 5.80 10.96 -9.85
C GLU A 24 6.26 10.63 -11.27
N GLY A 25 6.87 9.46 -11.49
CA GLY A 25 7.40 9.08 -12.79
C GLY A 25 6.33 8.92 -13.88
N VAL A 26 5.14 8.44 -13.51
CA VAL A 26 4.02 8.27 -14.45
C VAL A 26 3.23 9.56 -14.69
N GLU A 27 3.37 10.57 -13.83
CA GLU A 27 2.70 11.87 -13.98
C GLU A 27 3.15 12.58 -15.26
N ALA A 28 4.43 12.46 -15.63
CA ALA A 28 4.97 12.97 -16.89
C ALA A 28 4.35 12.32 -18.15
N LEU A 29 3.72 11.15 -17.99
CA LEU A 29 3.00 10.44 -19.05
C LEU A 29 1.50 10.78 -19.08
N GLY A 30 1.04 11.68 -18.19
CA GLY A 30 -0.38 11.99 -18.03
C GLY A 30 -1.18 10.86 -17.37
N LEU A 31 -0.50 9.95 -16.66
CA LEU A 31 -1.11 8.80 -16.00
C LEU A 31 -1.18 9.01 -14.48
N GLN A 32 -2.12 8.31 -13.84
CA GLN A 32 -2.25 8.29 -12.39
C GLN A 32 -2.36 6.84 -11.92
N VAL A 33 -1.50 6.46 -10.98
CA VAL A 33 -1.51 5.11 -10.38
C VAL A 33 -2.08 5.19 -8.97
N ARG A 34 -2.82 4.15 -8.59
CA ARG A 34 -3.31 3.92 -7.23
C ARG A 34 -2.40 2.90 -6.57
N ALA A 35 -1.89 3.20 -5.39
CA ALA A 35 -1.03 2.27 -4.66
C ALA A 35 -1.60 1.98 -3.27
N GLY A 36 -1.55 0.70 -2.88
CA GLY A 36 -1.95 0.23 -1.56
C GLY A 36 -0.86 -0.62 -0.93
N LEU A 37 -0.50 -0.30 0.30
CA LEU A 37 0.57 -0.98 1.02
C LEU A 37 0.07 -1.57 2.34
N HIS A 38 0.51 -2.80 2.59
CA HIS A 38 0.30 -3.48 3.86
C HIS A 38 1.52 -4.33 4.21
N THR A 39 1.70 -4.58 5.50
CA THR A 39 2.72 -5.49 6.02
C THR A 39 2.04 -6.54 6.89
N GLY A 40 2.35 -7.79 6.62
CA GLY A 40 1.87 -8.95 7.36
C GLY A 40 2.54 -10.21 6.85
N GLU A 41 2.18 -11.34 7.42
CA GLU A 41 2.71 -12.63 7.02
C GLU A 41 2.17 -13.07 5.66
N VAL A 42 3.07 -13.66 4.88
CA VAL A 42 2.81 -14.18 3.54
C VAL A 42 3.55 -15.50 3.35
N GLU A 43 2.97 -16.40 2.58
CA GLU A 43 3.63 -17.60 2.09
C GLU A 43 4.19 -17.31 0.71
N MET A 44 5.47 -17.58 0.53
CA MET A 44 6.18 -17.34 -0.72
C MET A 44 6.67 -18.69 -1.28
N THR A 45 6.30 -18.96 -2.52
CA THR A 45 6.85 -20.06 -3.31
C THR A 45 7.68 -19.48 -4.45
N ASP A 46 8.35 -20.33 -5.23
CA ASP A 46 9.18 -19.88 -6.36
C ASP A 46 8.38 -19.09 -7.41
N ASP A 47 7.06 -19.35 -7.51
CA ASP A 47 6.20 -18.79 -8.55
C ASP A 47 5.06 -17.90 -8.04
N ASP A 48 4.79 -17.86 -6.73
CA ASP A 48 3.62 -17.17 -6.20
C ASP A 48 3.79 -16.60 -4.79
N LEU A 49 2.96 -15.60 -4.49
CA LEU A 49 2.83 -14.98 -3.16
C LEU A 49 1.38 -15.06 -2.71
N SER A 50 1.15 -15.75 -1.61
CA SER A 50 -0.19 -15.93 -1.05
C SER A 50 -0.26 -15.52 0.42
N GLY A 51 -1.49 -15.35 0.91
CA GLY A 51 -1.75 -14.99 2.29
C GLY A 51 -2.71 -13.82 2.45
N ILE A 52 -3.19 -13.64 3.68
CA ILE A 52 -4.16 -12.58 3.99
C ILE A 52 -3.56 -11.19 3.75
N ALA A 53 -2.26 -11.00 3.99
CA ALA A 53 -1.60 -9.71 3.82
C ALA A 53 -1.62 -9.23 2.35
N VAL A 54 -1.49 -10.14 1.38
CA VAL A 54 -1.61 -9.82 -0.06
C VAL A 54 -3.00 -9.29 -0.39
N ASN A 55 -4.03 -9.96 0.14
CA ASN A 55 -5.42 -9.55 -0.04
C ASN A 55 -5.71 -8.20 0.61
N ILE A 56 -5.14 -7.93 1.79
CA ILE A 56 -5.25 -6.63 2.46
C ILE A 56 -4.58 -5.55 1.61
N ALA A 57 -3.35 -5.75 1.16
CA ALA A 57 -2.64 -4.78 0.30
C ALA A 57 -3.44 -4.43 -0.95
N ALA A 58 -3.98 -5.45 -1.64
CA ALA A 58 -4.82 -5.26 -2.81
C ALA A 58 -6.08 -4.44 -2.48
N ARG A 59 -6.76 -4.72 -1.35
CA ARG A 59 -7.95 -3.96 -0.92
C ARG A 59 -7.59 -2.52 -0.56
N VAL A 60 -6.47 -2.28 0.12
CA VAL A 60 -5.98 -0.93 0.38
C VAL A 60 -5.75 -0.19 -0.93
N ALA A 61 -5.18 -0.84 -1.95
CA ALA A 61 -4.94 -0.23 -3.26
C ALA A 61 -6.26 0.16 -3.96
N THR A 62 -7.30 -0.67 -3.82
CA THR A 62 -8.62 -0.35 -4.40
C THR A 62 -9.30 0.84 -3.73
N MET A 63 -8.96 1.14 -2.48
CA MET A 63 -9.50 2.29 -1.73
C MET A 63 -8.75 3.60 -2.02
N ALA A 64 -7.54 3.52 -2.59
CA ALA A 64 -6.75 4.70 -2.92
C ALA A 64 -7.40 5.50 -4.07
N LYS A 65 -7.34 6.83 -3.97
CA LYS A 65 -7.71 7.77 -5.03
C LYS A 65 -6.62 7.76 -6.14
N PRO A 66 -6.92 8.19 -7.38
CA PRO A 66 -5.91 8.32 -8.42
C PRO A 66 -4.70 9.17 -7.96
N GLY A 67 -3.48 8.65 -8.12
CA GLY A 67 -2.25 9.31 -7.68
C GLY A 67 -1.96 9.20 -6.17
N GLN A 68 -2.78 8.48 -5.41
CA GLN A 68 -2.64 8.33 -3.97
C GLN A 68 -1.86 7.05 -3.62
N VAL A 69 -0.99 7.16 -2.62
CA VAL A 69 -0.36 6.03 -1.93
C VAL A 69 -1.05 5.85 -0.58
N LEU A 70 -1.85 4.80 -0.45
CA LEU A 70 -2.59 4.50 0.77
C LEU A 70 -1.92 3.34 1.51
N VAL A 71 -1.82 3.44 2.83
CA VAL A 71 -1.15 2.43 3.66
C VAL A 71 -2.02 2.04 4.86
N SER A 72 -1.94 0.79 5.29
CA SER A 72 -2.52 0.33 6.56
C SER A 72 -1.81 0.92 7.78
N ASN A 73 -2.48 0.92 8.95
CA ASN A 73 -1.88 1.30 10.22
C ASN A 73 -0.58 0.55 10.52
N THR A 74 -0.51 -0.76 10.22
CA THR A 74 0.70 -1.57 10.44
C THR A 74 1.92 -0.99 9.71
N VAL A 75 1.76 -0.58 8.46
CA VAL A 75 2.84 0.04 7.68
C VAL A 75 3.26 1.38 8.30
N ARG A 76 2.29 2.21 8.69
CA ARG A 76 2.52 3.50 9.34
C ARG A 76 3.26 3.34 10.67
N ASP A 77 2.90 2.33 11.46
CA ASP A 77 3.50 2.06 12.77
C ASP A 77 4.95 1.58 12.64
N LEU A 78 5.23 0.72 11.65
CA LEU A 78 6.59 0.19 11.40
C LEU A 78 7.58 1.23 10.86
N VAL A 79 7.11 2.38 10.38
CA VAL A 79 7.97 3.48 9.93
C VAL A 79 8.03 4.65 10.91
N ALA A 80 7.60 4.43 12.16
CA ALA A 80 7.76 5.41 13.23
C ALA A 80 9.23 5.85 13.36
N GLY A 81 9.47 7.16 13.45
CA GLY A 81 10.82 7.74 13.47
C GLY A 81 11.42 8.02 12.09
N SER A 82 10.76 7.63 10.99
CA SER A 82 11.11 8.09 9.65
C SER A 82 10.62 9.52 9.40
N SER A 83 11.08 10.13 8.30
CA SER A 83 10.61 11.45 7.85
C SER A 83 9.31 11.41 7.03
N ILE A 84 8.67 10.23 6.89
CA ILE A 84 7.47 10.05 6.08
C ILE A 84 6.27 10.62 6.82
N ARG A 85 5.52 11.51 6.16
CA ARG A 85 4.31 12.10 6.70
C ARG A 85 3.08 11.38 6.16
N PHE A 86 2.01 11.44 6.95
CA PHE A 86 0.76 10.75 6.66
C PHE A 86 -0.44 11.64 6.99
N HIS A 87 -1.43 11.60 6.10
CA HIS A 87 -2.79 12.06 6.39
C HIS A 87 -3.65 10.86 6.82
N ASP A 88 -4.41 11.01 7.91
CA ASP A 88 -5.32 9.98 8.38
C ASP A 88 -6.58 9.94 7.52
N GLU A 89 -6.86 8.81 6.89
CA GLU A 89 -8.05 8.57 6.06
C GLU A 89 -9.13 7.82 6.84
N GLY A 90 -8.94 7.61 8.14
CA GLY A 90 -9.92 7.01 9.03
C GLY A 90 -9.95 5.47 8.97
N SER A 91 -11.01 4.92 9.57
CA SER A 91 -11.21 3.48 9.76
C SER A 91 -12.10 2.89 8.66
N HIS A 92 -11.65 1.82 8.00
CA HIS A 92 -12.31 1.20 6.85
C HIS A 92 -12.57 -0.30 7.07
N SER A 93 -13.73 -0.77 6.64
CA SER A 93 -14.04 -2.22 6.61
C SER A 93 -13.55 -2.81 5.29
N LEU A 94 -12.70 -3.83 5.33
CA LEU A 94 -12.06 -4.40 4.14
C LEU A 94 -12.47 -5.85 3.89
N LYS A 95 -13.46 -6.08 3.01
CA LYS A 95 -14.07 -7.39 2.68
C LYS A 95 -13.78 -8.49 3.72
N GLY A 96 -13.15 -9.64 3.48
CA GLY A 96 -12.98 -10.70 4.49
C GLY A 96 -12.07 -10.41 5.72
N LEU A 97 -12.20 -9.25 6.38
CA LEU A 97 -11.66 -8.97 7.71
C LEU A 97 -12.81 -8.69 8.67
N THR A 98 -12.69 -9.19 9.90
CA THR A 98 -13.67 -8.93 10.97
C THR A 98 -13.45 -7.56 11.62
N GLU A 99 -12.21 -7.10 11.66
CA GLU A 99 -11.84 -5.82 12.26
C GLU A 99 -11.67 -4.74 11.19
N ASN A 100 -11.94 -3.49 11.57
CA ASN A 100 -11.67 -2.37 10.70
C ASN A 100 -10.18 -2.06 10.65
N VAL A 101 -9.71 -1.64 9.48
CA VAL A 101 -8.32 -1.23 9.26
C VAL A 101 -8.28 0.28 9.13
N ARG A 102 -7.44 0.94 9.92
CA ARG A 102 -7.19 2.38 9.77
C ARG A 102 -6.21 2.61 8.64
N LEU A 103 -6.55 3.52 7.73
CA LEU A 103 -5.78 3.80 6.53
C LEU A 103 -5.19 5.21 6.57
N PHE A 104 -4.04 5.37 5.94
CA PHE A 104 -3.28 6.60 5.94
C PHE A 104 -2.76 6.88 4.53
N ALA A 105 -2.92 8.11 4.05
CA ALA A 105 -2.33 8.54 2.80
C ALA A 105 -0.91 9.04 3.05
N ALA A 106 0.09 8.46 2.38
CA ALA A 106 1.46 8.95 2.46
C ALA A 106 1.59 10.26 1.68
N GLU A 107 2.19 11.27 2.32
CA GLU A 107 2.47 12.55 1.68
C GLU A 107 3.78 12.50 0.90
N ARG A 108 3.86 13.34 -0.12
CA ARG A 108 5.09 13.65 -0.85
C ARG A 108 6.04 14.49 0.01
#